data_AF-A0A620CX81-F1
#
_entry.id   AF-A0A620CX81-F1
#
_cell.length_a   1.000
_cell.length_b   1.000
_cell.length_c   1.000
_cell.angle_alpha   90.00
_cell.angle_beta   90.00
_cell.angle_gamma   90.00
#
_symmetry.space_group_name_H-M   'P 1'
#
loop_
_entity.id
_entity.type
_entity.pdbx_description
1 polymer ?
#
loop_
_entity_poly.entity_id
_entity_poly.type
_entity_poly.pdbx_seq_one_letter_code
_entity_poly.pdbx_strand_id
1 'polypeptide(L)' 'MRLAAGFGFDIDIQPSPESQWVSIINVRTTTGYRHMNVLDNILTPLRIYDASALECILNRYKPAWQTFRYVYESSQPHG' A
#
# COMPACT_ATOMS: atom_id res chain seq x y z
N MET A 1 -12.19 5.98 -5.51
CA MET A 1 -11.91 5.69 -4.09
C MET A 1 -11.43 6.96 -3.39
N ARG A 2 -12.28 7.65 -2.62
CA ARG A 2 -11.87 8.89 -1.90
C ARG A 2 -11.00 8.62 -0.66
N LEU A 3 -11.02 7.39 -0.16
CA LEU A 3 -10.32 7.02 1.07
C LEU A 3 -8.79 7.04 0.90
N ALA A 4 -8.24 6.31 -0.07
CA ALA A 4 -6.80 6.29 -0.35
C ALA A 4 -6.24 7.68 -0.73
N ALA A 5 -7.00 8.43 -1.54
CA ALA A 5 -6.66 9.81 -1.88
C ALA A 5 -6.61 10.73 -0.64
N GLY A 6 -7.47 10.51 0.36
CA GLY A 6 -7.44 11.22 1.65
C GLY A 6 -6.19 10.92 2.49
N PHE A 7 -5.48 9.83 2.20
CA PHE A 7 -4.19 9.48 2.80
C PHE A 7 -3.00 9.82 1.89
N GLY A 8 -3.23 10.52 0.77
CA GLY A 8 -2.17 10.93 -0.16
C GLY A 8 -1.74 9.84 -1.15
N PHE A 9 -2.47 8.74 -1.27
CA PHE A 9 -2.19 7.68 -2.24
C PHE A 9 -3.04 7.83 -3.50
N ASP A 10 -2.38 7.82 -4.65
CA ASP A 10 -3.00 7.63 -5.97
C ASP A 10 -2.99 6.14 -6.30
N ILE A 11 -4.21 5.58 -6.41
CA ILE A 11 -4.42 4.15 -6.66
C ILE A 11 -5.45 3.95 -7.76
N ASP A 12 -5.21 2.94 -8.59
CA ASP A 12 -6.14 2.46 -9.60
C ASP A 12 -6.53 1.01 -9.29
N ILE A 13 -7.83 0.72 -9.37
CA ILE A 13 -8.39 -0.59 -9.01
C ILE A 13 -8.87 -1.26 -10.29
N GLN A 14 -8.28 -2.39 -10.63
CA GLN A 14 -8.65 -3.15 -11.81
C GLN A 14 -9.10 -4.56 -11.42
N PRO A 15 -10.12 -5.14 -12.07
CA PRO A 15 -10.41 -6.55 -11.91
C PRO A 15 -9.25 -7.38 -12.47
N SER A 16 -8.93 -8.50 -11.83
CA SER A 16 -7.96 -9.43 -12.39
C SER A 16 -8.55 -10.11 -13.64
N PRO A 17 -7.80 -10.18 -14.76
CA PRO A 17 -8.24 -10.92 -15.94
C PRO A 17 -8.33 -12.43 -15.68
N GLU A 18 -7.65 -12.92 -14.64
CA GLU A 18 -7.61 -14.34 -14.27
C GLU A 18 -8.76 -14.76 -13.36
N SER A 19 -9.37 -13.83 -12.63
CA SER A 19 -10.40 -14.14 -11.62
C SER A 19 -11.20 -12.93 -11.19
N GLN A 20 -12.53 -13.05 -11.23
CA GLN A 20 -13.45 -12.02 -10.71
C GLN A 20 -13.35 -11.81 -9.19
N TRP A 21 -12.74 -12.76 -8.46
CA TRP A 21 -12.54 -12.68 -7.01
C TRP A 21 -11.31 -11.88 -6.61
N VAL A 22 -10.50 -11.46 -7.58
CA VAL A 22 -9.25 -10.75 -7.35
C VAL A 22 -9.32 -9.35 -7.95
N SER A 23 -8.97 -8.35 -7.16
CA SER A 23 -8.75 -6.99 -7.62
C SER A 23 -7.27 -6.65 -7.56
N ILE A 24 -6.75 -6.08 -8.64
CA ILE A 24 -5.41 -5.56 -8.75
C ILE A 24 -5.45 -4.09 -8.30
N ILE A 25 -4.65 -3.76 -7.30
CA ILE A 25 -4.50 -2.42 -6.75
C ILE A 25 -3.17 -1.87 -7.27
N ASN A 26 -3.23 -1.04 -8.31
CA ASN A 26 -2.06 -0.37 -8.86
C ASN A 26 -1.81 0.90 -8.04
N VAL A 27 -0.69 0.94 -7.31
CA VAL A 27 -0.28 2.07 -6.48
C VAL A 27 0.72 2.89 -7.28
N ARG A 28 0.28 4.07 -7.75
CA ARG A 28 1.07 4.98 -8.61
C ARG A 28 1.90 5.98 -7.80
N THR A 29 1.57 6.15 -6.53
CA THR A 29 2.38 6.95 -5.63
C THR A 29 3.68 6.22 -5.31
N THR A 30 4.81 6.90 -5.47
CA THR A 30 6.09 6.42 -4.97
C THR A 30 6.02 6.22 -3.47
N THR A 31 6.00 4.97 -3.02
CA THR A 31 5.96 4.63 -1.60
C THR A 31 7.37 4.68 -1.04
N GLY A 32 7.63 5.65 -0.16
CA GLY A 32 8.88 5.73 0.58
C GLY A 32 8.88 4.87 1.85
N TYR A 33 9.96 5.02 2.61
CA TYR A 33 9.99 4.63 4.02
C TYR A 33 10.20 5.88 4.86
N ARG A 34 9.55 5.94 6.02
CA ARG A 34 9.84 6.95 7.04
C ARG A 34 10.44 6.29 8.27
N HIS A 35 11.39 6.99 8.88
CA HIS A 35 11.90 6.61 10.19
C HIS A 35 10.88 7.05 11.24
N MET A 36 10.45 6.11 12.09
CA MET A 36 9.63 6.42 13.26
C MET A 36 10.42 6.09 14.52
N ASN A 37 10.46 7.05 15.45
CA ASN A 37 10.99 6.81 16.78
C ASN A 37 9.94 6.02 17.57
N VAL A 38 10.33 4.86 18.07
CA VAL A 38 9.49 4.08 19.00
C VAL A 38 9.55 4.78 20.36
N LEU A 39 8.47 4.72 21.13
CA LEU A 39 8.42 5.27 22.49
C LEU A 39 9.33 4.52 23.49
N ASP A 40 9.87 3.37 23.09
CA ASP A 40 10.86 2.61 23.84
C ASP A 40 12.27 2.86 23.31
N ASN A 41 13.25 2.77 24.21
CA ASN A 41 14.66 3.08 24.01
C ASN A 41 15.37 2.04 23.11
N ILE A 42 14.86 1.84 21.90
CA ILE A 42 15.42 0.97 20.87
C ILE A 42 16.38 1.81 20.01
N LEU A 43 17.66 1.40 19.98
CA LEU A 43 18.74 2.05 19.22
C LEU A 43 18.61 1.91 17.70
N THR A 44 17.66 1.11 17.21
CA THR A 44 17.46 0.84 15.78
C THR A 44 16.17 1.50 15.29
N PRO A 45 16.24 2.51 14.40
CA PRO A 45 15.07 3.15 13.83
C PRO A 45 14.21 2.13 13.08
N LEU A 46 12.95 1.96 13.47
CA LEU A 46 12.01 1.15 12.70
C LEU A 46 11.69 1.89 11.39
N ARG A 47 11.87 1.18 10.27
CA ARG A 47 11.45 1.64 8.96
C ARG A 47 9.99 1.27 8.79
N ILE A 48 9.12 2.26 8.68
CA ILE A 48 7.73 2.04 8.29
C ILE A 48 7.62 2.35 6.81
N TYR A 49 7.19 1.34 6.04
CA TYR A 49 6.87 1.51 4.64
C TYR A 49 5.47 2.11 4.52
N ASP A 50 5.33 3.24 3.83
CA ASP A 50 4.02 3.88 3.64
C ASP A 50 3.03 2.95 2.91
N ALA A 51 3.55 2.04 2.10
CA ALA A 51 2.83 0.92 1.49
C ALA A 51 2.02 0.09 2.50
N SER A 52 2.60 -0.23 3.67
CA SER A 52 1.94 -1.07 4.68
C SER A 52 0.72 -0.39 5.32
N ALA A 53 0.72 0.94 5.43
CA ALA A 53 -0.42 1.69 5.93
C ALA A 53 -1.59 1.64 4.93
N LEU A 54 -1.30 1.81 3.65
CA LEU A 54 -2.29 1.69 2.57
C LEU A 54 -2.92 0.29 2.53
N GLU A 55 -2.09 -0.76 2.57
CA GLU A 55 -2.57 -2.15 2.62
C GLU A 55 -3.47 -2.41 3.81
N CYS A 56 -3.11 -1.91 4.99
CA CYS A 56 -3.91 -2.07 6.20
C CYS A 56 -5.30 -1.43 6.05
N ILE A 57 -5.34 -0.19 5.54
CA ILE A 57 -6.58 0.55 5.32
C ILE A 57 -7.45 -0.17 4.29
N LEU A 58 -6.89 -0.55 3.14
CA LEU A 58 -7.66 -1.18 2.08
C LEU A 58 -8.15 -2.57 2.47
N ASN A 59 -7.33 -3.37 3.16
CA ASN A 59 -7.77 -4.67 3.68
C ASN A 59 -8.85 -4.56 4.76
N ARG A 60 -8.86 -3.48 5.56
CA ARG A 60 -9.91 -3.25 6.56
C ARG A 60 -11.29 -3.04 5.93
N TYR A 61 -11.34 -2.42 4.76
CA TYR A 61 -12.60 -2.10 4.06
C TYR A 61 -12.88 -3.01 2.86
N LYS A 62 -12.04 -4.01 2.59
CA LYS A 62 -12.27 -4.94 1.48
C LYS A 62 -13.45 -5.87 1.80
N PRO A 63 -14.27 -6.22 0.80
CA PRO A 63 -15.24 -7.30 0.95
C PRO A 63 -14.55 -8.64 1.31
N ALA A 64 -15.16 -9.43 2.20
CA ALA A 64 -14.54 -10.65 2.74
C ALA A 64 -14.10 -11.67 1.67
N TRP A 65 -14.97 -11.89 0.68
CA TRP A 65 -14.77 -12.73 -0.50
C TRP A 65 -13.77 -12.23 -1.54
N GLN A 66 -13.28 -10.99 -1.42
CA GLN A 66 -12.43 -10.38 -2.43
C GLN A 66 -10.97 -10.33 -1.97
N THR A 67 -10.07 -10.70 -2.87
CA THR A 67 -8.62 -10.67 -2.64
C THR A 67 -8.00 -9.48 -3.36
N PHE A 68 -7.16 -8.72 -2.67
CA PHE A 68 -6.44 -7.58 -3.26
C PHE A 68 -4.99 -7.99 -3.55
N ARG A 69 -4.55 -7.78 -4.79
CA ARG A 69 -3.16 -7.94 -5.23
C ARG A 69 -2.57 -6.55 -5.47
N TYR A 70 -1.57 -6.17 -4.69
CA TYR A 70 -0.94 -4.85 -4.77
C TYR A 70 0.19 -4.86 -5.79
N VAL A 71 0.22 -3.88 -6.68
CA VAL A 71 1.28 -3.64 -7.65
C VAL A 71 1.78 -2.22 -7.40
N TYR A 72 3.02 -2.10 -6.92
CA TYR A 72 3.65 -0.83 -6.64
C TYR A 72 4.44 -0.37 -7.86
N GLU A 73 4.24 0.88 -8.27
CA GLU A 73 5.09 1.50 -9.28
C GLU A 73 6.51 1.61 -8.71
N SER A 74 7.43 0.81 -9.25
CA SER A 74 8.81 0.78 -8.80
C SER A 74 9.48 2.10 -9.18
N SER A 75 9.78 2.95 -8.21
CA SER A 75 10.77 3.99 -8.40
C SER A 75 12.15 3.36 -8.32
N GLN A 76 12.72 2.86 -9.43
CA GLN A 76 14.19 2.78 -9.61
C GLN A 76 14.63 2.27 -11.00
N PRO A 77 15.81 2.73 -11.46
CA PRO A 77 17.04 2.01 -11.12
C PRO A 77 18.02 2.89 -10.34
N HIS A 78 18.65 2.30 -9.32
CA HIS A 78 20.00 2.66 -8.94
C HIS A 78 20.87 2.53 -10.21
N GLY A 79 21.46 3.64 -10.64
CA GLY A 79 22.56 3.63 -11.61
C GLY A 79 23.83 3.05 -11.01
#